data_AF-A0A958LZS1-F1
#
_entry.id   AF-A0A958LZS1-F1
#
_cell.length_a   1.000
_cell.length_b   1.000
_cell.length_c   1.000
_cell.angle_alpha   90.00
_cell.angle_beta   90.00
_cell.angle_gamma   90.00
#
_symmetry.space_group_name_H-M   'P 1'
#
loop_
_entity.id
_entity.type
_entity.pdbx_description
1 polymer ?
#
loop_
_entity_poly.entity_id
_entity_poly.type
_entity_poly.pdbx_seq_one_letter_code
_entity_poly.pdbx_strand_id
1 'polypeptide(L)' 'IAAGHPQLLSLKKMRDNHSKKSASVVLEIKKDFSLVKELYQNDGSEIASSSVAYRYGNKILIGSVFDNHVLVCNTD' A
#
# COMPACT_ATOMS: atom_id res chain seq x y z
N ILE A 1 1.57 -4.01 10.88
CA ILE A 1 0.83 -3.61 9.67
C ILE A 1 1.42 -4.33 8.46
N ALA A 2 0.62 -4.56 7.43
CA ALA A 2 1.02 -5.22 6.19
C ALA A 2 0.62 -4.34 5.00
N ALA A 3 1.47 -4.25 3.98
CA ALA A 3 1.15 -3.61 2.71
C ALA A 3 0.89 -4.66 1.64
N GLY A 4 0.13 -4.32 0.62
CA GLY A 4 -0.05 -5.20 -0.52
C GLY A 4 -0.78 -4.55 -1.69
N HIS A 5 -0.83 -5.32 -2.77
CA HIS A 5 -1.52 -4.97 -4.01
C HIS A 5 -2.64 -5.99 -4.28
N PRO A 6 -3.92 -5.65 -4.09
CA PRO A 6 -5.02 -6.63 -4.15
C PRO A 6 -5.24 -7.22 -5.55
N GLN A 7 -4.59 -6.69 -6.59
CA GLN A 7 -4.75 -7.13 -7.98
C GLN A 7 -3.42 -7.49 -8.64
N LEU A 8 -3.02 -8.75 -8.56
CA LEU A 8 -1.75 -9.25 -9.12
C LEU A 8 -1.62 -9.02 -10.64
N LEU A 9 -2.73 -9.13 -11.38
CA LEU A 9 -2.73 -8.86 -12.83
C LEU A 9 -2.50 -7.38 -13.15
N SER A 10 -2.97 -6.47 -12.30
CA SER A 10 -2.75 -5.03 -12.44
C SER A 10 -1.30 -4.67 -12.17
N LEU A 11 -0.66 -5.33 -11.19
CA LEU A 11 0.79 -5.22 -10.95
C LEU A 11 1.60 -5.63 -12.19
N LYS A 12 1.30 -6.78 -12.79
CA LYS A 12 2.00 -7.23 -14.02
C LYS A 12 1.84 -6.21 -15.14
N LYS A 13 0.62 -5.68 -15.34
CA LYS A 13 0.34 -4.66 -16.35
C LYS A 13 1.14 -3.36 -16.11
N MET A 14 1.29 -2.93 -14.85
CA MET A 14 2.12 -1.78 -14.46
C MET A 14 3.60 -2.04 -14.70
N ARG A 15 4.12 -3.21 -14.33
CA ARG A 15 5.51 -3.61 -14.58
C ARG A 15 5.85 -3.57 -16.07
N ASP A 16 4.94 -4.05 -16.91
CA ASP A 16 5.14 -4.10 -18.36
C ASP A 16 4.91 -2.71 -19.01
N ASN A 17 4.10 -1.83 -18.39
CA ASN A 17 3.85 -0.46 -18.80
C ASN A 17 3.51 0.44 -17.61
N HIS A 18 4.47 1.27 -17.20
CA HIS A 18 4.37 2.15 -16.03
C HIS A 18 3.27 3.21 -16.11
N SER A 19 2.64 3.44 -17.27
CA SER A 19 1.46 4.33 -17.35
C SER A 19 0.18 3.69 -16.78
N LYS A 20 0.18 2.38 -16.55
CA LYS A 20 -0.92 1.66 -15.91
C LYS A 20 -0.72 1.64 -14.40
N LYS A 21 -1.76 2.01 -13.66
CA LYS A 21 -1.74 2.01 -12.19
C LYS A 21 -2.19 0.68 -11.61
N SER A 22 -1.67 0.36 -10.43
CA SER A 22 -2.06 -0.79 -9.63
C SER A 22 -2.46 -0.30 -8.24
N ALA A 23 -3.62 -0.74 -7.77
CA ALA A 23 -4.12 -0.42 -6.45
C ALA A 23 -3.15 -0.85 -5.34
N SER A 24 -3.23 -0.12 -4.23
CA SER A 24 -2.43 -0.31 -3.02
C SER A 24 -3.35 -0.43 -1.81
N VAL A 25 -2.98 -1.29 -0.86
CA VAL A 25 -3.68 -1.45 0.42
C VAL A 25 -2.68 -1.51 1.57
N VAL A 26 -3.08 -1.00 2.74
CA VAL A 26 -2.40 -1.22 4.02
C VAL A 26 -3.40 -1.71 5.05
N LEU A 27 -3.06 -2.83 5.68
CA LEU A 27 -3.88 -3.49 6.68
C LEU A 27 -3.17 -3.48 8.05
N GLU A 28 -3.94 -3.20 9.10
CA GLU A 28 -3.58 -3.49 10.47
C GLU A 28 -4.11 -4.87 10.84
N ILE A 29 -3.20 -5.77 11.19
CA ILE A 29 -3.52 -7.12 11.62
C ILE A 29 -3.12 -7.22 13.10
N LYS A 30 -4.08 -7.53 13.98
CA LYS A 30 -3.78 -7.79 15.38
C LYS A 30 -2.94 -9.06 15.53
N LYS A 31 -2.17 -9.17 16.62
CA LYS A 31 -1.28 -10.31 16.89
C LYS A 31 -2.00 -11.66 16.96
N ASP A 32 -3.27 -11.63 17.36
CA ASP A 32 -4.15 -12.80 17.44
C ASP A 32 -4.88 -13.09 16.11
N PHE A 33 -4.57 -12.33 15.05
CA PHE A 33 -5.20 -12.40 13.73
C PHE A 33 -6.74 -12.19 13.73
N SER A 34 -7.32 -11.75 14.84
CA SER A 34 -8.78 -11.66 15.01
C SER A 34 -9.39 -10.41 14.36
N LEU A 35 -8.58 -9.36 14.18
CA LEU A 35 -9.00 -8.12 13.55
C LEU A 35 -8.05 -7.73 12.42
N VAL A 36 -8.63 -7.53 11.26
CA VAL A 36 -8.00 -6.88 10.11
C VAL A 36 -8.72 -5.55 9.90
N LYS A 37 -8.04 -4.44 10.18
CA LYS A 37 -8.53 -3.08 9.89
C LYS A 37 -7.82 -2.55 8.66
N GLU A 38 -8.57 -2.06 7.67
CA GLU A 38 -7.99 -1.33 6.56
C GLU A 38 -7.58 0.08 7.03
N LEU A 39 -6.30 0.40 6.85
CA LEU A 39 -5.74 1.72 7.21
C LEU A 39 -5.58 2.63 5.99
N TYR A 40 -5.46 2.04 4.79
CA TYR A 40 -5.28 2.76 3.54
C TYR A 40 -5.74 1.89 2.37
N GLN A 41 -6.47 2.49 1.42
CA GLN A 41 -6.76 1.90 0.12
C GLN A 41 -6.80 3.02 -0.93
N ASN A 42 -6.10 2.82 -2.04
CA ASN A 42 -6.13 3.75 -3.17
C ASN A 42 -5.95 2.99 -4.49
N ASP A 43 -6.42 3.56 -5.59
CA ASP A 43 -6.38 2.98 -6.94
C ASP A 43 -4.98 3.00 -7.58
N GLY A 44 -3.97 3.47 -6.86
CA GLY A 44 -2.59 3.66 -7.32
C GLY A 44 -2.32 5.10 -7.78
N SER A 45 -3.27 6.02 -7.60
CA SER A 45 -3.11 7.43 -7.93
C SER A 45 -2.09 8.16 -7.06
N GLU A 46 -2.04 7.83 -5.77
CA GLU A 46 -1.12 8.44 -4.79
C GLU A 46 0.15 7.61 -4.58
N ILE A 47 -0.01 6.28 -4.52
CA ILE A 47 1.08 5.32 -4.50
C ILE A 47 0.61 4.00 -5.12
N ALA A 48 1.30 3.52 -6.14
CA ALA A 48 0.93 2.31 -6.86
C ALA A 48 1.73 1.11 -6.36
N SER A 49 1.10 -0.07 -6.33
CA SER A 49 1.79 -1.33 -5.99
C SER A 49 2.56 -1.30 -4.65
N SER A 50 1.90 -0.89 -3.57
CA SER A 50 2.53 -0.88 -2.24
C SER A 50 3.11 -2.26 -1.87
N SER A 51 4.32 -2.25 -1.32
CA SER A 51 5.09 -3.43 -0.95
C SER A 51 5.51 -3.44 0.52
N VAL A 52 5.60 -2.26 1.12
CA VAL A 52 5.98 -2.10 2.53
C VAL A 52 5.16 -0.99 3.17
N ALA A 53 4.83 -1.17 4.44
CA ALA A 53 4.28 -0.12 5.27
C ALA A 53 4.90 -0.16 6.68
N TYR A 54 5.17 1.02 7.23
CA TYR A 54 5.72 1.19 8.58
C TYR A 54 4.94 2.23 9.38
N ARG A 55 4.64 1.94 10.65
CA ARG A 55 3.95 2.88 11.54
C ARG A 55 4.98 3.60 12.42
N TYR A 56 4.98 4.93 12.36
CA TYR A 56 5.84 5.79 13.15
C TYR A 56 5.00 6.85 13.86
N GLY A 57 4.72 6.64 15.16
CA GLY A 57 3.80 7.49 15.92
C GLY A 57 2.39 7.51 15.30
N ASN A 58 1.87 8.70 15.01
CA ASN A 58 0.58 8.92 14.32
C ASN A 58 0.70 8.92 12.78
N LYS A 59 1.82 8.41 12.23
CA LYS A 59 2.06 8.35 10.79
C LYS A 59 2.18 6.92 10.30
N ILE A 60 1.76 6.72 9.05
CA ILE A 60 2.03 5.51 8.28
C ILE A 60 2.87 5.91 7.07
N LEU A 61 4.02 5.28 6.92
CA LEU A 61 4.87 5.39 5.74
C LEU A 61 4.59 4.20 4.84
N ILE A 62 4.30 4.44 3.56
CA ILE A 62 3.97 3.41 2.57
C ILE A 62 4.99 3.51 1.45
N GLY A 63 5.66 2.40 1.16
CA GLY A 63 6.60 2.26 0.07
C GLY A 63 6.05 1.38 -1.06
N SER A 64 6.52 1.65 -2.26
CA SER A 64 6.18 0.94 -3.50
C SER A 64 7.41 0.26 -4.09
N VAL A 65 7.18 -0.74 -4.94
CA VAL A 65 8.22 -1.35 -5.78
C VAL A 65 8.68 -0.39 -6.88
N PHE A 66 7.79 0.41 -7.44
CA PHE A 66 8.02 1.15 -8.69
C PHE A 66 8.00 2.66 -8.52
N ASP A 67 7.35 3.19 -7.48
CA ASP A 67 7.38 4.63 -7.23
C ASP A 67 8.71 5.05 -6.61
N ASN A 68 9.13 6.27 -6.95
CA ASN A 68 10.37 6.88 -6.45
C ASN A 68 10.15 7.76 -5.20
N HIS A 69 8.95 7.70 -4.61
CA HIS A 69 8.59 8.41 -3.40
C HIS A 69 7.98 7.46 -2.36
N VAL A 70 7.91 7.94 -1.12
CA VAL A 70 7.21 7.30 -0.02
C VAL A 70 5.96 8.12 0.27
N LEU A 71 4.81 7.47 0.39
CA LEU A 71 3.58 8.12 0.82
C LEU A 71 3.52 8.16 2.34
N VAL A 72 3.19 9.32 2.91
CA VAL A 72 3.09 9.51 4.36
C VAL A 72 1.66 9.91 4.72
N CYS A 73 0.95 9.03 5.42
CA CYS A 73 -0.42 9.27 5.88
C CYS A 73 -0.43 9.64 7.37
N ASN A 74 -1.35 10.51 7.78
CA ASN A 74 -1.64 10.77 9.20
C ASN A 74 -2.81 9.86 9.64
N THR A 75 -2.77 9.37 10.87
CA THR A 75 -3.81 8.48 11.45
C THR A 75 -4.71 9.19 12.46
N ASP A 76 -4.88 10.51 12.30
CA ASP A 76 -5.69 11.34 13.20
C ASP A 76 -7.18 10.94 13.15
#